data_AF-X1B5Z6-F1
#
_entry.id   AF-X1B5Z6-F1
#
_cell.length_a   1.000
_cell.length_b   1.000
_cell.length_c   1.000
_cell.angle_alpha   90.00
_cell.angle_beta   90.00
_cell.angle_gamma   90.00
#
_symmetry.space_group_name_H-M   'P 1'
#
loop_
_entity.id
_entity.type
_entity.pdbx_description
1 polymer ?
#
loop_
_entity_poly.entity_id
_entity_poly.type
_entity_poly.pdbx_seq_one_letter_code
_entity_poly.pdbx_strand_id
1 'polypeptide(L)'
;IDDTKNRAEITEHQGRMIKETELQLFANIYFVFFTDKATGRVRVRTIPEDEIADIITDPEDSKTPLYYKRVWTKRTFDLATGQYKSTQETAYYPDWTNFKPAKTIAGKKIEDSVVYHIAVNRLSDMKFGVSEVYSALDWSKAYKSFLEDWATIIRSYAKFAWGLKTKGKVGAAKAKAKLQSQVDTGSTVYPPVTASIFMSPEGAEGMKPIKTAGATTRADDGRRLLLMVCAATGIFEHYFGDPSTGNLATATAMERPMEMMFRDRQQFWSSVFLEIANFVVKQAVKAPGGKLHSH
;
A
#
# COMPACT_ATOMS: atom_id res chain seq x y z
N ILE A 1 -22.96 -18.23 7.13
CA ILE A 1 -21.97 -17.66 8.07
C ILE A 1 -21.12 -18.76 8.70
N ASP A 2 -21.66 -19.97 8.92
CA ASP A 2 -20.92 -21.06 9.57
C ASP A 2 -19.86 -21.77 8.70
N ASP A 3 -19.75 -21.47 7.40
CA ASP A 3 -18.68 -22.03 6.57
C ASP A 3 -17.34 -21.38 6.96
N THR A 4 -16.43 -22.17 7.52
CA THR A 4 -15.08 -21.76 7.93
C THR A 4 -14.32 -21.06 6.81
N LYS A 5 -14.55 -21.51 5.57
CA LYS A 5 -13.93 -20.95 4.37
C LYS A 5 -14.48 -19.57 4.02
N ASN A 6 -15.76 -19.29 4.26
CA ASN A 6 -16.31 -17.96 4.06
C ASN A 6 -15.94 -17.04 5.23
N ARG A 7 -15.82 -17.59 6.45
CA ARG A 7 -15.38 -16.83 7.60
C ARG A 7 -14.01 -16.22 7.39
N ALA A 8 -13.03 -17.04 7.01
CA ALA A 8 -11.66 -16.60 6.76
C ALA A 8 -11.58 -15.52 5.65
N GLU A 9 -12.45 -15.59 4.65
CA GLU A 9 -12.40 -14.67 3.51
C GLU A 9 -13.00 -13.29 3.81
N ILE A 10 -14.20 -13.25 4.44
CA ILE A 10 -15.02 -12.02 4.47
C ILE A 10 -15.56 -11.62 5.84
N THR A 11 -15.88 -12.56 6.75
CA THR A 11 -16.56 -12.19 8.01
C THR A 11 -15.62 -12.09 9.21
N GLU A 12 -14.50 -12.81 9.17
CA GLU A 12 -13.49 -12.74 10.21
C GLU A 12 -12.80 -11.37 10.21
N HIS A 13 -12.35 -10.91 11.38
CA HIS A 13 -11.68 -9.63 11.52
C HIS A 13 -10.44 -9.52 10.61
N GLN A 14 -9.59 -10.55 10.59
CA GLN A 14 -8.39 -10.55 9.75
C GLN A 14 -8.74 -10.50 8.25
N GLY A 15 -9.73 -11.28 7.81
CA GLY A 15 -10.20 -11.25 6.43
C GLY A 15 -10.66 -9.85 6.03
N ARG A 16 -11.47 -9.19 6.87
CA ARG A 16 -11.93 -7.81 6.62
C ARG A 16 -10.78 -6.80 6.52
N MET A 17 -9.80 -6.90 7.41
CA MET A 17 -8.60 -6.03 7.37
C MET A 17 -7.79 -6.23 6.08
N ILE A 18 -7.63 -7.49 5.64
CA ILE A 18 -6.95 -7.79 4.38
C ILE A 18 -7.72 -7.21 3.21
N LYS A 19 -9.05 -7.40 3.15
CA LYS A 19 -9.87 -6.86 2.06
C LYS A 19 -9.84 -5.33 2.01
N GLU A 20 -9.85 -4.66 3.15
CA GLU A 20 -9.69 -3.21 3.17
C GLU A 20 -8.32 -2.76 2.66
N THR A 21 -7.26 -3.47 3.03
CA THR A 21 -5.90 -3.20 2.55
C THR A 21 -5.77 -3.45 1.05
N GLU A 22 -6.33 -4.56 0.56
CA GLU A 22 -6.38 -4.91 -0.87
C GLU A 22 -7.15 -3.84 -1.66
N LEU A 23 -8.28 -3.35 -1.14
CA LEU A 23 -9.04 -2.29 -1.77
C LEU A 23 -8.25 -0.98 -1.83
N GLN A 24 -7.59 -0.60 -0.74
CA GLN A 24 -6.82 0.64 -0.69
C GLN A 24 -5.61 0.60 -1.66
N LEU A 25 -4.93 -0.54 -1.74
CA LEU A 25 -3.74 -0.71 -2.57
C LEU A 25 -4.05 -0.94 -4.04
N PHE A 26 -4.96 -1.87 -4.36
CA PHE A 26 -5.25 -2.27 -5.74
C PHE A 26 -6.47 -1.57 -6.34
N ALA A 27 -7.29 -0.90 -5.50
CA ALA A 27 -8.55 -0.27 -5.87
C ALA A 27 -9.60 -1.18 -6.51
N ASN A 28 -9.32 -2.49 -6.59
CA ASN A 28 -10.16 -3.47 -7.23
C ASN A 28 -10.22 -4.74 -6.38
N ILE A 29 -11.43 -5.21 -6.12
CA ILE A 29 -11.68 -6.53 -5.53
C ILE A 29 -12.67 -7.28 -6.40
N TYR A 30 -12.31 -8.52 -6.76
CA TYR A 30 -13.16 -9.41 -7.54
C TYR A 30 -13.66 -10.56 -6.67
N PHE A 31 -14.86 -10.43 -6.13
CA PHE A 31 -15.50 -11.51 -5.37
C PHE A 31 -16.09 -12.53 -6.33
N VAL A 32 -15.67 -13.79 -6.24
CA VAL A 32 -16.25 -14.92 -6.97
C VAL A 32 -17.22 -15.66 -6.07
N PHE A 33 -18.43 -15.87 -6.59
CA PHE A 33 -19.46 -16.65 -5.92
C PHE A 33 -19.58 -18.04 -6.57
N PHE A 34 -19.09 -19.04 -5.84
CA PHE A 34 -19.28 -20.44 -6.19
C PHE A 34 -20.60 -20.93 -5.57
N THR A 35 -21.60 -21.11 -6.41
CA THR A 35 -22.95 -21.53 -6.00
C THR A 35 -23.13 -23.03 -6.24
N ASP A 36 -23.48 -23.78 -5.20
CA ASP A 36 -23.97 -25.14 -5.35
C ASP A 36 -25.43 -25.09 -5.85
N LYS A 37 -25.67 -25.61 -7.06
CA LYS A 37 -26.99 -25.57 -7.72
C LYS A 37 -28.05 -26.40 -6.98
N ALA A 38 -27.65 -27.42 -6.23
CA ALA A 38 -28.59 -28.29 -5.52
C ALA A 38 -29.05 -27.65 -4.20
N THR A 39 -28.10 -27.11 -3.42
CA THR A 39 -28.36 -26.62 -2.06
C THR A 39 -28.51 -25.10 -1.96
N GLY A 40 -28.10 -24.36 -3.00
CA GLY A 40 -28.07 -22.89 -3.00
C GLY A 40 -26.99 -22.30 -2.12
N ARG A 41 -26.09 -23.13 -1.56
CA ARG A 41 -24.98 -22.66 -0.73
C ARG A 41 -23.98 -21.91 -1.59
N VAL A 42 -23.58 -20.74 -1.12
CA VAL A 42 -22.60 -19.88 -1.80
C VAL A 42 -21.31 -19.87 -1.03
N ARG A 43 -20.21 -20.16 -1.73
CA ARG A 43 -18.85 -19.94 -1.25
C ARG A 43 -18.27 -18.70 -1.91
N VAL A 44 -17.77 -17.78 -1.10
CA VAL A 44 -17.18 -16.52 -1.55
C VAL A 44 -15.66 -16.65 -1.53
N ARG A 45 -15.00 -16.23 -2.61
CA ARG A 45 -13.53 -16.12 -2.72
C ARG A 45 -13.17 -14.85 -3.46
N THR A 46 -11.92 -14.42 -3.40
CA THR A 46 -11.43 -13.36 -4.28
C THR A 46 -10.49 -13.90 -5.35
N ILE A 47 -10.53 -13.30 -6.53
CA ILE A 47 -9.48 -13.45 -7.55
C ILE A 47 -8.46 -12.31 -7.33
N PRO A 48 -7.15 -12.61 -7.33
CA PRO A 48 -6.11 -11.58 -7.36
C PRO A 48 -6.27 -10.63 -8.55
N GLU A 49 -6.03 -9.34 -8.33
CA GLU A 49 -6.25 -8.32 -9.37
C GLU A 49 -5.36 -8.55 -10.61
N ASP A 50 -4.13 -9.01 -10.41
CA ASP A 50 -3.14 -9.27 -11.46
C ASP A 50 -3.53 -10.43 -12.39
N GLU A 51 -4.46 -11.28 -11.95
CA GLU A 51 -4.99 -12.37 -12.77
C GLU A 51 -6.15 -11.92 -13.67
N ILE A 52 -6.77 -10.76 -13.45
CA ILE A 52 -7.83 -10.22 -14.30
C ILE A 52 -7.22 -9.42 -15.44
N ALA A 53 -7.21 -10.00 -16.64
CA ALA A 53 -6.58 -9.42 -17.82
C ALA A 53 -7.47 -8.38 -18.54
N ASP A 54 -8.80 -8.55 -18.51
CA ASP A 54 -9.73 -7.60 -19.15
C ASP A 54 -11.14 -7.73 -18.57
N ILE A 55 -11.90 -6.64 -18.66
CA ILE A 55 -13.32 -6.56 -18.35
C ILE A 55 -14.04 -6.30 -19.68
N ILE A 56 -14.78 -7.29 -20.13
CA ILE A 56 -15.55 -7.25 -21.37
C ILE A 56 -16.90 -6.64 -21.03
N THR A 57 -17.17 -5.48 -21.59
CA THR A 57 -18.41 -4.71 -21.39
C THR A 57 -19.39 -4.96 -22.54
N ASP A 58 -20.63 -4.54 -22.36
CA ASP A 58 -21.62 -4.52 -23.43
C ASP A 58 -21.12 -3.63 -24.59
N PRO A 59 -21.21 -4.07 -25.86
CA PRO A 59 -20.88 -3.22 -27.01
C PRO A 59 -21.69 -1.93 -27.10
N GLU A 60 -22.95 -1.95 -26.64
CA GLU A 60 -23.86 -0.80 -26.68
C GLU A 60 -23.82 0.03 -25.38
N ASP A 61 -23.28 -0.53 -24.30
CA ASP A 61 -23.09 0.14 -23.01
C ASP A 61 -21.76 -0.21 -22.34
N SER A 62 -20.77 0.66 -22.51
CA SER A 62 -19.44 0.51 -21.91
C SER A 62 -19.44 0.51 -20.38
N LYS A 63 -20.54 0.91 -19.72
CA LYS A 63 -20.66 0.91 -18.25
C LYS A 63 -21.16 -0.41 -17.69
N THR A 64 -21.68 -1.30 -18.54
CA THR A 64 -22.21 -2.60 -18.12
C THR A 64 -21.17 -3.69 -18.36
N PRO A 65 -20.46 -4.17 -17.31
CA PRO A 65 -19.57 -5.31 -17.44
C PRO A 65 -20.36 -6.60 -17.66
N LEU A 66 -19.96 -7.40 -18.65
CA LEU A 66 -20.60 -8.68 -18.96
C LEU A 66 -19.74 -9.86 -18.51
N TYR A 67 -18.42 -9.78 -18.72
CA TYR A 67 -17.49 -10.86 -18.42
C TYR A 67 -16.13 -10.36 -17.92
N TYR A 68 -15.52 -11.14 -17.05
CA TYR A 68 -14.16 -10.95 -16.55
C TYR A 68 -13.25 -12.03 -17.13
N LYS A 69 -12.20 -11.61 -17.85
CA LYS A 69 -11.19 -12.52 -18.40
C LYS A 69 -10.10 -12.72 -17.37
N ARG A 70 -9.98 -13.94 -16.85
CA ARG A 70 -8.92 -14.34 -15.93
C ARG A 70 -7.82 -15.10 -16.65
N VAL A 71 -6.57 -14.72 -16.45
CA VAL A 71 -5.37 -15.43 -16.94
C VAL A 71 -4.45 -15.65 -15.75
N TRP A 72 -4.12 -16.90 -15.45
CA TRP A 72 -3.27 -17.23 -14.30
C TRP A 72 -2.36 -18.41 -14.58
N THR A 73 -1.28 -18.50 -13.81
CA THR A 73 -0.37 -19.64 -13.83
C THR A 73 -0.81 -20.65 -12.77
N LYS A 74 -1.44 -21.75 -13.20
CA LYS A 74 -1.82 -22.85 -12.32
C LYS A 74 -0.57 -23.65 -11.95
N ARG A 75 -0.19 -23.58 -10.68
CA ARG A 75 0.88 -24.41 -10.10
C ARG A 75 0.26 -25.63 -9.45
N THR A 76 0.56 -26.80 -10.00
CA THR A 76 0.08 -28.09 -9.48
C THR A 76 1.28 -28.83 -8.91
N PHE A 77 1.20 -29.21 -7.63
CA PHE A 77 2.24 -30.03 -7.00
C PHE A 77 1.98 -31.49 -7.34
N ASP A 78 2.94 -32.10 -8.02
CA ASP A 78 2.90 -33.52 -8.32
C ASP A 78 3.50 -34.31 -7.15
N LEU A 79 2.64 -35.07 -6.46
CA LEU A 79 3.02 -35.87 -5.30
C LEU A 79 3.97 -37.01 -5.66
N ALA A 80 3.99 -37.46 -6.92
CA ALA A 80 4.86 -38.56 -7.36
C ALA A 80 6.29 -38.09 -7.65
N THR A 81 6.43 -36.90 -8.24
CA THR A 81 7.75 -36.34 -8.63
C THR A 81 8.30 -35.34 -7.63
N GLY A 82 7.48 -34.84 -6.69
CA GLY A 82 7.85 -33.79 -5.76
C GLY A 82 8.08 -32.42 -6.42
N GLN A 83 7.65 -32.26 -7.67
CA GLN A 83 7.87 -31.06 -8.46
C GLN A 83 6.57 -30.29 -8.70
N TYR A 84 6.70 -28.98 -8.93
CA TYR A 84 5.59 -28.15 -9.38
C TYR A 84 5.54 -28.13 -10.91
N LYS A 85 4.37 -28.48 -11.46
CA LYS A 85 4.06 -28.23 -12.86
C LYS A 85 3.26 -26.94 -12.98
N SER A 86 3.75 -26.01 -13.80
CA SER A 86 3.11 -24.72 -14.08
C SER A 86 2.48 -24.76 -15.47
N THR A 87 1.18 -24.44 -15.56
CA THR A 87 0.49 -24.23 -16.84
C THR A 87 -0.24 -22.89 -16.82
N GLN A 88 -0.22 -22.17 -17.94
CA GLN A 88 -1.01 -20.95 -18.09
C GLN A 88 -2.44 -21.32 -18.48
N GLU A 89 -3.41 -20.84 -17.72
CA GLU A 89 -4.83 -21.08 -17.94
C GLU A 89 -5.54 -19.77 -18.26
N THR A 90 -6.67 -19.86 -18.96
CA THR A 90 -7.55 -18.72 -19.18
C THR A 90 -8.98 -19.17 -18.98
N ALA A 91 -9.73 -18.42 -18.17
CA ALA A 91 -11.14 -18.64 -17.93
C ALA A 91 -11.90 -17.31 -18.05
N TYR A 92 -13.19 -17.41 -18.36
CA TYR A 92 -14.10 -16.28 -18.40
C TYR A 92 -15.15 -16.47 -17.32
N TYR A 93 -15.37 -15.43 -16.52
CA TYR A 93 -16.39 -15.41 -15.48
C TYR A 93 -17.46 -14.39 -15.87
N PRO A 94 -18.75 -14.74 -15.79
CA PRO A 94 -19.82 -13.77 -15.99
C PRO A 94 -19.91 -12.80 -14.82
N ASP A 95 -20.33 -11.58 -15.11
CA ASP A 95 -20.73 -10.63 -14.06
C ASP A 95 -21.96 -11.16 -13.29
N TRP A 96 -22.04 -10.88 -11.99
CA TRP A 96 -23.15 -11.29 -11.12
C TRP A 96 -24.52 -10.72 -11.53
N THR A 97 -24.57 -9.63 -12.30
CA THR A 97 -25.79 -9.07 -12.91
C THR A 97 -26.11 -9.66 -14.28
N ASN A 98 -25.17 -10.37 -14.90
CA ASN A 98 -25.38 -11.01 -16.19
C ASN A 98 -26.22 -12.29 -16.05
N PHE A 99 -27.55 -12.14 -16.14
CA PHE A 99 -28.49 -13.23 -15.95
C PHE A 99 -28.57 -14.24 -17.11
N LYS A 100 -28.00 -13.91 -18.28
CA LYS A 100 -28.03 -14.76 -19.48
C LYS A 100 -26.64 -14.85 -20.12
N PRO A 101 -25.67 -15.46 -19.41
CA PRO A 101 -24.32 -15.60 -19.95
C PRO A 101 -24.34 -16.53 -21.17
N ALA A 102 -23.50 -16.24 -22.14
CA ALA A 102 -23.22 -17.16 -23.23
C ALA A 102 -22.61 -18.48 -22.69
N LYS A 103 -22.67 -19.56 -23.46
CA LYS A 103 -22.07 -20.84 -23.02
C LYS A 103 -20.56 -20.88 -23.22
N THR A 104 -20.07 -20.22 -24.27
CA THR A 104 -18.66 -20.20 -24.66
C THR A 104 -18.26 -18.82 -25.18
N ILE A 105 -17.00 -18.45 -24.96
CA ILE A 105 -16.35 -17.28 -25.56
C ILE A 105 -15.07 -17.78 -26.23
N ALA A 106 -14.92 -17.51 -27.52
CA ALA A 106 -13.75 -17.94 -28.31
C ALA A 106 -13.39 -19.43 -28.16
N GLY A 107 -14.41 -20.30 -28.12
CA GLY A 107 -14.24 -21.75 -27.95
C GLY A 107 -13.90 -22.21 -26.52
N LYS A 108 -13.72 -21.29 -25.56
CA LYS A 108 -13.52 -21.58 -24.13
C LYS A 108 -14.85 -21.57 -23.39
N LYS A 109 -15.03 -22.51 -22.46
CA LYS A 109 -16.21 -22.57 -21.60
C LYS A 109 -16.19 -21.37 -20.62
N ILE A 110 -17.34 -20.76 -20.42
CA ILE A 110 -17.54 -19.77 -19.35
C ILE A 110 -17.76 -20.52 -18.04
N GLU A 111 -17.13 -20.05 -16.95
CA GLU A 111 -17.31 -20.62 -15.63
C GLU A 111 -18.74 -20.37 -15.11
N ASP A 112 -19.28 -21.35 -14.38
CA ASP A 112 -20.63 -21.26 -13.82
C ASP A 112 -20.70 -20.25 -12.64
N SER A 113 -19.55 -19.97 -12.01
CA SER A 113 -19.41 -19.01 -10.91
C SER A 113 -19.37 -17.58 -11.42
N VAL A 114 -20.09 -16.68 -10.75
CA VAL A 114 -20.17 -15.26 -11.12
C VAL A 114 -19.14 -14.42 -10.35
N VAL A 115 -18.77 -13.27 -10.92
CA VAL A 115 -17.92 -12.26 -10.28
C VAL A 115 -18.73 -11.03 -9.89
N TYR A 116 -18.54 -10.56 -8.67
CA TYR A 116 -18.94 -9.25 -8.18
C TYR A 116 -17.68 -8.39 -8.03
N HIS A 117 -17.57 -7.37 -8.89
CA HIS A 117 -16.43 -6.46 -8.91
C HIS A 117 -16.73 -5.19 -8.14
N ILE A 118 -15.81 -4.85 -7.25
CA ILE A 118 -15.80 -3.60 -6.51
C ILE A 118 -14.58 -2.80 -6.97
N ALA A 119 -14.82 -1.58 -7.41
CA ALA A 119 -13.77 -0.65 -7.83
C ALA A 119 -13.95 0.71 -7.14
N VAL A 120 -12.87 1.25 -6.59
CA VAL A 120 -12.81 2.59 -6.00
C VAL A 120 -11.91 3.52 -6.82
N ASN A 121 -12.06 4.83 -6.60
CA ASN A 121 -11.24 5.86 -7.24
C ASN A 121 -11.11 5.67 -8.76
N ARG A 122 -12.26 5.46 -9.42
CA ARG A 122 -12.39 5.33 -10.87
C ARG A 122 -13.29 6.40 -11.44
N LEU A 123 -13.04 6.77 -12.69
CA LEU A 123 -13.96 7.58 -13.49
C LEU A 123 -15.01 6.68 -14.16
N SER A 124 -16.08 7.29 -14.67
CA SER A 124 -17.23 6.55 -15.23
C SER A 124 -16.92 5.72 -16.48
N ASP A 125 -15.84 6.05 -17.17
CA ASP A 125 -15.33 5.40 -18.38
C ASP A 125 -14.23 4.38 -18.08
N MET A 126 -13.68 4.39 -16.87
CA MET A 126 -12.63 3.47 -16.46
C MET A 126 -13.21 2.10 -16.10
N LYS A 127 -12.65 1.06 -16.73
CA LYS A 127 -12.96 -0.34 -16.42
C LYS A 127 -12.46 -0.74 -15.03
N PHE A 128 -11.27 -0.25 -14.64
CA PHE A 128 -10.57 -0.61 -13.41
C PHE A 128 -10.50 0.58 -12.45
N GLY A 129 -10.46 0.30 -11.15
CA GLY A 129 -10.11 1.24 -10.09
C GLY A 129 -8.64 1.64 -10.12
N VAL A 130 -8.32 2.81 -9.56
CA VAL A 130 -6.95 3.31 -9.38
C VAL A 130 -6.64 3.39 -7.90
N SER A 131 -5.48 2.89 -7.48
CA SER A 131 -5.06 2.89 -6.06
C SER A 131 -5.30 4.24 -5.37
N GLU A 132 -5.87 4.22 -4.17
CA GLU A 132 -6.19 5.44 -3.39
C GLU A 132 -4.92 6.19 -2.97
N VAL A 133 -3.79 5.46 -2.86
CA VAL A 133 -2.47 6.02 -2.51
C VAL A 133 -1.64 6.39 -3.74
N TYR A 134 -2.16 6.21 -4.96
CA TYR A 134 -1.40 6.43 -6.19
C TYR A 134 -0.89 7.88 -6.31
N SER A 135 -1.76 8.86 -6.05
CA SER A 135 -1.42 10.29 -6.11
C SER A 135 -0.40 10.71 -5.05
N ALA A 136 -0.30 9.98 -3.95
CA ALA A 136 0.65 10.23 -2.87
C ALA A 136 2.03 9.61 -3.12
N LEU A 137 2.17 8.71 -4.09
CA LEU A 137 3.35 7.85 -4.24
C LEU A 137 4.63 8.65 -4.49
N ASP A 138 4.59 9.63 -5.40
CA ASP A 138 5.78 10.41 -5.76
C ASP A 138 6.21 11.34 -4.62
N TRP A 139 5.24 11.95 -3.92
CA TRP A 139 5.51 12.74 -2.71
C TRP A 139 6.07 11.89 -1.57
N SER A 140 5.57 10.66 -1.42
CA SER A 140 6.06 9.71 -0.42
C SER A 140 7.51 9.30 -0.70
N LYS A 141 7.86 9.07 -1.97
CA LYS A 141 9.25 8.80 -2.39
C LYS A 141 10.15 10.01 -2.14
N ALA A 142 9.70 11.22 -2.49
CA ALA A 142 10.46 12.44 -2.25
C ALA A 142 10.70 12.69 -0.76
N TYR A 143 9.68 12.47 0.08
CA TYR A 143 9.80 12.60 1.54
C TYR A 143 10.77 11.56 2.12
N LYS A 144 10.71 10.31 1.65
CA LYS A 144 11.68 9.27 2.01
C LYS A 144 13.12 9.70 1.68
N SER A 145 13.39 10.09 0.43
CA SER A 145 14.73 10.51 0.01
C SER A 145 15.25 11.69 0.83
N PHE A 146 14.38 12.67 1.11
CA PHE A 146 14.73 13.81 1.97
C PHE A 146 15.16 13.36 3.38
N LEU A 147 14.44 12.43 4.01
CA LEU A 147 14.78 11.92 5.34
C LEU A 147 16.08 11.11 5.33
N GLU A 148 16.34 10.34 4.27
CA GLU A 148 17.59 9.58 4.10
C GLU A 148 18.80 10.51 3.96
N ASP A 149 18.68 11.57 3.14
CA ASP A 149 19.71 12.59 2.96
C ASP A 149 19.96 13.36 4.26
N TRP A 150 18.89 13.76 4.96
CA TRP A 150 18.98 14.46 6.23
C TRP A 150 19.65 13.61 7.32
N ALA A 151 19.28 12.32 7.43
CA ALA A 151 19.90 11.40 8.36
C ALA A 151 21.40 11.19 8.03
N THR A 152 21.75 11.17 6.74
CA THR A 152 23.14 11.08 6.27
C THR A 152 23.94 12.32 6.65
N ILE A 153 23.36 13.51 6.46
CA ILE A 153 23.95 14.79 6.87
C ILE A 153 24.18 14.82 8.38
N ILE A 154 23.19 14.44 9.21
CA ILE A 154 23.33 14.40 10.67
C ILE A 154 24.41 13.39 11.10
N ARG A 155 24.41 12.20 10.50
CA ARG A 155 25.44 11.20 10.76
C ARG A 155 26.82 11.72 10.40
N SER A 156 26.95 12.52 9.33
CA SER A 156 28.21 13.15 8.95
C SER A 156 28.63 14.24 9.94
N TYR A 157 27.69 15.06 10.44
CA TYR A 157 27.97 16.08 11.44
C TYR A 157 28.42 15.47 12.77
N ALA A 158 27.80 14.36 13.20
CA ALA A 158 28.21 13.63 14.39
C ALA A 158 29.66 13.12 14.34
N LYS A 159 30.27 13.00 13.14
CA LYS A 159 31.69 12.61 13.00
C LYS A 159 32.67 13.73 13.28
N PHE A 160 32.26 14.99 13.18
CA PHE A 160 33.12 16.14 13.41
C PHE A 160 32.81 16.76 14.77
N ALA A 161 33.58 16.38 15.78
CA ALA A 161 33.33 16.85 17.15
C ALA A 161 33.97 18.22 17.43
N TRP A 162 35.16 18.51 16.87
CA TRP A 162 35.89 19.75 17.18
C TRP A 162 36.76 20.21 15.99
N GLY A 163 36.81 21.53 15.75
CA GLY A 163 37.75 22.14 14.82
C GLY A 163 38.85 22.88 15.59
N LEU A 164 40.11 22.44 15.46
CA LEU A 164 41.25 23.10 16.12
C LEU A 164 41.93 24.05 15.12
N LYS A 165 41.87 25.36 15.39
CA LYS A 165 42.67 26.37 14.68
C LYS A 165 43.93 26.66 15.48
N THR A 166 45.11 26.40 14.90
CA THR A 166 46.41 26.66 15.55
C THR A 166 47.21 27.69 14.77
N LYS A 167 47.82 28.64 15.47
CA LYS A 167 48.69 29.64 14.85
C LYS A 167 50.03 29.04 14.43
N GLY A 168 50.41 29.24 13.17
CA GLY A 168 51.68 28.78 12.58
C GLY A 168 51.78 27.27 12.25
N LYS A 169 52.57 26.94 11.21
CA LYS A 169 52.78 25.58 10.67
C LYS A 169 53.32 24.58 11.71
N VAL A 170 54.15 25.04 12.66
CA VAL A 170 54.79 24.20 13.69
C VAL A 170 53.81 23.84 14.83
N GLY A 171 52.88 24.74 15.16
CA GLY A 171 51.83 24.50 16.16
C GLY A 171 50.82 23.45 15.68
N ALA A 172 50.47 23.47 14.39
CA ALA A 172 49.59 22.49 13.77
C ALA A 172 50.18 21.07 13.80
N ALA A 173 51.48 20.92 13.52
CA ALA A 173 52.15 19.61 13.55
C ALA A 173 52.21 19.01 14.97
N LYS A 174 52.48 19.83 15.99
CA LYS A 174 52.53 19.37 17.40
C LYS A 174 51.15 19.01 17.94
N ALA A 175 50.11 19.76 17.59
CA ALA A 175 48.74 19.43 17.98
C ALA A 175 48.23 18.16 17.28
N LYS A 176 48.63 17.92 16.02
CA LYS A 176 48.31 16.68 15.29
C LYS A 176 48.96 15.47 15.96
N ALA A 177 50.24 15.59 16.34
CA ALA A 177 50.96 14.54 17.04
C ALA A 177 50.35 14.22 18.42
N LYS A 178 49.94 15.23 19.20
CA LYS A 178 49.25 15.02 20.49
C LYS A 178 47.88 14.35 20.35
N LEU A 179 47.10 14.74 19.35
CA LEU A 179 45.78 14.14 19.10
C LEU A 179 45.90 12.72 18.53
N GLN A 180 46.88 12.46 17.66
CA GLN A 180 47.18 11.11 17.18
C GLN A 180 47.69 10.19 18.30
N SER A 181 48.40 10.72 19.31
CA SER A 181 48.85 9.92 20.46
C SER A 181 47.76 9.55 21.46
N GLN A 182 46.56 10.15 21.36
CA GLN A 182 45.40 9.83 22.20
C GLN A 182 44.38 8.94 21.48
N VAL A 183 44.53 8.68 20.18
CA VAL A 183 43.69 7.77 19.41
C VAL A 183 44.45 6.45 19.26
N ASP A 184 43.84 5.37 19.74
CA ASP A 184 44.45 4.04 19.83
C ASP A 184 45.10 3.59 18.51
N THR A 185 46.34 3.14 18.61
CA THR A 185 47.28 2.97 17.50
C THR A 185 47.11 1.60 16.86
N GLY A 186 45.95 1.35 16.25
CA GLY A 186 45.56 -0.01 15.84
C GLY A 186 45.10 -0.22 14.41
N SER A 187 44.70 0.80 13.65
CA SER A 187 44.20 0.54 12.28
C SER A 187 44.28 1.76 11.38
N THR A 188 44.72 1.55 10.14
CA THR A 188 44.68 2.52 9.04
C THR A 188 43.23 2.72 8.60
N VAL A 189 42.47 3.52 9.34
CA VAL A 189 41.04 3.74 9.05
C VAL A 189 40.85 4.88 8.04
N TYR A 190 40.59 4.51 6.78
CA TYR A 190 39.84 5.34 5.82
C TYR A 190 38.39 4.85 5.91
N PRO A 191 37.48 5.43 6.72
CA PRO A 191 37.08 6.84 6.84
C PRO A 191 37.20 7.40 8.27
N PRO A 192 36.99 8.71 8.54
CA PRO A 192 37.11 9.25 9.89
C PRO A 192 36.15 8.56 10.88
N VAL A 193 36.71 8.06 11.99
CA VAL A 193 35.97 7.60 13.17
C VAL A 193 35.16 8.74 13.77
N THR A 194 34.01 8.41 14.36
CA THR A 194 33.15 9.35 15.09
C THR A 194 33.98 10.14 16.11
N ALA A 195 33.84 11.47 16.15
CA ALA A 195 34.67 12.42 16.92
C ALA A 195 36.10 12.70 16.38
N SER A 196 36.27 12.73 15.06
CA SER A 196 37.51 13.19 14.43
C SER A 196 37.69 14.72 14.49
N ILE A 197 38.95 15.17 14.60
CA ILE A 197 39.31 16.60 14.67
C ILE A 197 39.93 17.02 13.34
N PHE A 198 39.35 18.05 12.70
CA PHE A 198 39.92 18.66 11.50
C PHE A 198 40.93 19.76 11.89
N MET A 199 42.14 19.68 11.33
CA MET A 199 43.24 20.62 11.62
C MET A 199 43.72 21.30 10.34
N SER A 200 43.76 22.63 10.33
CA SER A 200 44.25 23.43 9.20
C SER A 200 45.31 24.44 9.67
N PRO A 201 46.45 24.61 8.95
CA PRO A 201 47.46 25.61 9.27
C PRO A 201 47.00 27.04 8.92
N GLU A 202 47.40 28.01 9.74
CA GLU A 202 47.05 29.43 9.56
C GLU A 202 47.57 29.97 8.20
N GLY A 203 46.65 30.44 7.36
CA GLY A 203 46.92 30.96 6.00
C GLY A 203 46.52 30.02 4.85
N ALA A 204 46.27 28.74 5.11
CA ALA A 204 45.48 27.93 4.20
C ALA A 204 44.01 28.28 4.47
N GLU A 205 43.24 28.67 3.45
CA GLU A 205 41.79 28.53 3.51
C GLU A 205 41.45 27.03 3.50
N GLY A 206 41.91 26.29 4.51
CA GLY A 206 41.64 24.87 4.65
C GLY A 206 40.15 24.70 4.74
N MET A 207 39.61 23.88 3.84
CA MET A 207 38.20 23.54 3.66
C MET A 207 37.36 24.05 4.82
N LYS A 208 36.95 25.32 4.72
CA LYS A 208 36.01 25.88 5.69
C LYS A 208 34.79 24.97 5.50
N PRO A 209 34.29 24.28 6.54
CA PRO A 209 32.98 23.67 6.42
C PRO A 209 32.09 24.79 5.91
N ILE A 210 31.43 24.54 4.76
CA ILE A 210 30.47 25.49 4.20
C ILE A 210 29.66 25.98 5.40
N LYS A 211 29.61 27.30 5.62
CA LYS A 211 28.91 27.87 6.78
C LYS A 211 27.42 27.51 6.66
N THR A 212 27.04 26.33 7.14
CA THR A 212 25.66 25.82 7.18
C THR A 212 24.89 26.36 8.38
N ALA A 213 25.49 27.29 9.12
CA ALA A 213 24.86 28.01 10.24
C ALA A 213 23.61 28.82 9.86
N GLY A 214 23.25 28.93 8.57
CA GLY A 214 21.97 29.47 8.09
C GLY A 214 21.25 28.60 7.04
N ALA A 215 21.83 27.44 6.69
CA ALA A 215 21.31 26.50 5.69
C ALA A 215 21.32 25.07 6.24
N THR A 216 21.03 24.93 7.52
CA THR A 216 20.82 23.63 8.15
C THR A 216 19.41 23.21 7.77
N THR A 217 19.30 22.29 6.81
CA THR A 217 18.02 21.63 6.52
C THR A 217 17.54 20.98 7.82
N ARG A 218 16.45 21.52 8.36
CA ARG A 218 15.77 20.95 9.53
C ARG A 218 14.93 19.78 9.05
N ALA A 219 14.67 18.80 9.92
CA ALA A 219 13.68 17.76 9.61
C ALA A 219 12.32 18.39 9.22
N ASP A 220 11.99 19.52 9.86
CA ASP A 220 10.79 20.32 9.62
C ASP A 220 10.65 20.81 8.16
N ASP A 221 11.76 20.95 7.42
CA ASP A 221 11.71 21.41 6.02
C ASP A 221 11.05 20.36 5.10
N GLY A 222 11.05 19.09 5.53
CA GLY A 222 10.35 18.00 4.86
C GLY A 222 8.83 18.00 5.08
N ARG A 223 8.31 18.81 6.02
CA ARG A 223 6.89 18.83 6.39
C ARG A 223 5.98 19.13 5.21
N ARG A 224 6.40 19.98 4.27
CA ARG A 224 5.62 20.27 3.07
C ARG A 224 5.41 19.05 2.17
N LEU A 225 6.38 18.14 2.13
CA LEU A 225 6.24 16.87 1.39
C LEU A 225 5.25 15.94 2.09
N LEU A 226 5.30 15.85 3.42
CA LEU A 226 4.32 15.12 4.22
C LEU A 226 2.89 15.67 4.04
N LEU A 227 2.74 16.99 3.99
CA LEU A 227 1.43 17.62 3.78
C LEU A 227 0.84 17.30 2.41
N MET A 228 1.67 17.09 1.37
CA MET A 228 1.16 16.62 0.07
C MET A 228 0.64 15.18 0.15
N VAL A 229 1.27 14.31 0.95
CA VAL A 229 0.77 12.95 1.23
C VAL A 229 -0.55 13.01 2.02
N CYS A 230 -0.64 13.89 3.02
CA CYS A 230 -1.87 14.13 3.78
C CYS A 230 -3.01 14.62 2.85
N ALA A 231 -2.72 15.57 1.97
CA ALA A 231 -3.70 16.10 1.01
C ALA A 231 -4.17 15.02 0.01
N ALA A 232 -3.27 14.14 -0.44
CA ALA A 232 -3.59 13.06 -1.36
C ALA A 232 -4.43 11.95 -0.72
N THR A 233 -4.15 11.61 0.54
CA THR A 233 -4.88 10.54 1.28
C THR A 233 -6.13 11.05 1.99
N GLY A 234 -6.25 12.36 2.19
CA GLY A 234 -7.29 12.99 3.00
C GLY A 234 -7.10 12.83 4.51
N ILE A 235 -6.03 12.17 4.96
CA ILE A 235 -5.73 11.97 6.39
C ILE A 235 -4.99 13.20 6.93
N PHE A 236 -5.46 13.73 8.05
CA PHE A 236 -4.83 14.90 8.67
C PHE A 236 -3.51 14.57 9.37
N GLU A 237 -2.58 15.53 9.30
CA GLU A 237 -1.20 15.41 9.81
C GLU A 237 -1.12 14.94 11.28
N HIS A 238 -2.02 15.40 12.15
CA HIS A 238 -2.00 15.07 13.58
C HIS A 238 -2.24 13.57 13.86
N TYR A 239 -2.88 12.83 12.95
CA TYR A 239 -3.00 11.37 13.05
C TYR A 239 -1.67 10.64 12.81
N PHE A 240 -0.68 11.30 12.22
CA PHE A 240 0.67 10.74 12.01
C PHE A 240 1.60 10.99 13.21
N GLY A 241 1.09 11.52 14.33
CA GLY A 241 1.80 11.57 15.61
C GLY A 241 2.33 12.94 16.03
N ASP A 242 2.03 14.01 15.29
CA ASP A 242 2.35 15.38 15.71
C ASP A 242 1.09 16.19 16.07
N PRO A 243 0.65 16.17 17.34
CA PRO A 243 -0.47 16.98 17.82
C PRO A 243 -0.06 18.41 18.22
N SER A 244 1.18 18.84 17.95
CA SER A 244 1.78 20.05 18.57
C SER A 244 1.07 21.39 18.27
N THR A 245 0.10 21.42 17.36
CA THR A 245 -0.59 22.63 16.91
C THR A 245 -2.05 22.77 17.39
N GLY A 246 -2.59 21.87 18.21
CA GLY A 246 -4.02 21.87 18.59
C GLY A 246 -4.34 22.15 20.06
N ASN A 247 -5.11 23.21 20.34
CA ASN A 247 -5.99 23.27 21.54
C ASN A 247 -7.09 22.19 21.40
N LEU A 248 -7.61 21.62 22.49
CA LEU A 248 -8.71 20.64 22.50
C LEU A 248 -9.86 21.05 21.56
N ALA A 249 -10.27 22.32 21.60
CA ALA A 249 -11.34 22.83 20.73
C ALA A 249 -10.99 22.76 19.23
N THR A 250 -9.73 22.98 18.87
CA THR A 250 -9.22 22.88 17.49
C THR A 250 -9.11 21.42 17.07
N ALA A 251 -8.64 20.54 17.96
CA ALA A 251 -8.58 19.10 17.72
C ALA A 251 -9.98 18.53 17.45
N THR A 252 -10.97 18.84 18.30
CA THR A 252 -12.36 18.38 18.12
C THR A 252 -12.99 18.88 16.81
N ALA A 253 -12.70 20.12 16.40
CA ALA A 253 -13.19 20.65 15.13
C ALA A 253 -12.54 19.94 13.91
N MET A 254 -11.27 19.55 14.03
CA MET A 254 -10.53 18.82 13.00
C MET A 254 -10.86 17.31 12.97
N GLU A 255 -11.40 16.73 14.04
CA GLU A 255 -11.80 15.31 14.07
C GLU A 255 -13.06 15.03 13.25
N ARG A 256 -14.00 15.98 13.19
CA ARG A 256 -15.32 15.75 12.59
C ARG A 256 -15.27 15.37 11.09
N PRO A 257 -14.48 16.04 10.22
CA PRO A 257 -14.35 15.62 8.83
C PRO A 257 -13.76 14.21 8.68
N MET A 258 -12.78 13.85 9.51
CA MET A 258 -12.17 12.51 9.52
C MET A 258 -13.17 11.44 9.96
N GLU A 259 -13.96 11.73 10.99
CA GLU A 259 -15.03 10.84 11.43
C GLU A 259 -16.04 10.58 10.31
N MET A 260 -16.42 11.61 9.55
CA MET A 260 -17.32 11.45 8.40
C MET A 260 -16.70 10.57 7.32
N MET A 261 -15.40 10.73 7.01
CA MET A 261 -14.70 9.87 6.06
C MET A 261 -14.69 8.40 6.52
N PHE A 262 -14.42 8.15 7.80
CA PHE A 262 -14.45 6.79 8.35
C PHE A 262 -15.85 6.18 8.34
N ARG A 263 -16.88 6.98 8.64
CA ARG A 263 -18.28 6.54 8.57
C ARG A 263 -18.70 6.21 7.14
N ASP A 264 -18.30 7.03 6.16
CA ASP A 264 -18.55 6.76 4.74
C ASP A 264 -17.91 5.44 4.30
N ARG A 265 -16.65 5.19 4.70
CA ARG A 265 -15.96 3.92 4.43
C ARG A 265 -16.65 2.72 5.09
N GLN A 266 -17.13 2.88 6.33
CA GLN A 266 -17.93 1.84 7.00
C GLN A 266 -19.26 1.57 6.28
N GLN A 267 -19.93 2.62 5.81
CA GLN A 267 -21.18 2.52 5.07
C GLN A 267 -20.98 1.83 3.71
N PHE A 268 -19.88 2.14 3.01
CA PHE A 268 -19.47 1.45 1.80
C PHE A 268 -19.29 -0.06 2.03
N TRP A 269 -18.54 -0.46 3.07
CA TRP A 269 -18.39 -1.89 3.36
C TRP A 269 -19.70 -2.54 3.78
N SER A 270 -20.55 -1.82 4.51
CA SER A 270 -21.88 -2.30 4.88
C SER A 270 -22.74 -2.58 3.64
N SER A 271 -22.69 -1.73 2.61
CA SER A 271 -23.45 -1.95 1.37
C SER A 271 -22.91 -3.16 0.60
N VAL A 272 -21.59 -3.30 0.51
CA VAL A 272 -20.93 -4.48 -0.09
C VAL A 272 -21.36 -5.77 0.60
N PHE A 273 -21.32 -5.83 1.93
CA PHE A 273 -21.74 -7.02 2.66
C PHE A 273 -23.24 -7.30 2.50
N LEU A 274 -24.07 -6.26 2.43
CA LEU A 274 -25.50 -6.41 2.18
C LEU A 274 -25.76 -7.01 0.79
N GLU A 275 -25.06 -6.55 -0.25
CA GLU A 275 -25.18 -7.10 -1.60
C GLU A 275 -24.74 -8.57 -1.68
N ILE A 276 -23.63 -8.92 -1.03
CA ILE A 276 -23.19 -10.30 -0.91
C ILE A 276 -24.27 -11.14 -0.21
N ALA A 277 -24.81 -10.67 0.93
CA ALA A 277 -25.85 -11.38 1.67
C ALA A 277 -27.12 -11.55 0.84
N ASN A 278 -27.56 -10.50 0.13
CA ASN A 278 -28.70 -10.54 -0.78
C ASN A 278 -28.50 -11.57 -1.89
N PHE A 279 -27.29 -11.66 -2.47
CA PHE A 279 -26.97 -12.68 -3.45
C PHE A 279 -27.09 -14.09 -2.85
N VAL A 280 -26.52 -14.32 -1.66
CA VAL A 280 -26.62 -15.62 -0.97
C VAL A 280 -28.08 -16.01 -0.72
N VAL A 281 -28.91 -15.08 -0.24
CA VAL A 281 -30.33 -15.31 0.01
C VAL A 281 -31.07 -15.64 -1.30
N LYS A 282 -30.84 -14.87 -2.38
CA LYS A 282 -31.44 -15.14 -3.70
C LYS A 282 -31.12 -16.54 -4.22
N GLN A 283 -29.87 -17.00 -4.04
CA GLN A 283 -29.47 -18.34 -4.45
C GLN A 283 -30.09 -19.43 -3.57
N ALA A 284 -30.20 -19.20 -2.26
CA ALA A 284 -30.85 -20.12 -1.34
C ALA A 284 -32.36 -20.27 -1.61
N VAL A 285 -33.03 -19.23 -2.15
CA VAL A 285 -34.45 -19.30 -2.55
C VAL A 285 -34.61 -20.02 -3.89
N LYS A 286 -33.70 -19.79 -4.85
CA LYS A 286 -33.75 -20.41 -6.19
C LYS A 286 -33.45 -21.91 -6.18
N ALA A 287 -32.62 -22.38 -5.25
CA ALA A 287 -32.17 -23.76 -5.23
C ALA A 287 -33.28 -24.73 -4.74
N PRO A 288 -33.47 -25.89 -5.39
CA PRO A 288 -34.53 -26.84 -5.01
C PRO A 288 -34.40 -27.39 -3.59
N GLY A 289 -33.16 -27.60 -3.12
CA GLY A 289 -32.86 -28.04 -1.75
C GLY A 289 -32.47 -26.88 -0.82
N GLY A 290 -32.81 -25.65 -1.19
CA GLY A 290 -32.46 -24.46 -0.44
C GLY A 290 -33.23 -24.36 0.88
N LYS A 291 -32.54 -23.94 1.96
CA LYS A 291 -33.18 -23.77 3.29
C LYS A 291 -34.33 -22.76 3.31
N LEU A 292 -34.38 -21.86 2.33
CA LEU A 292 -35.38 -20.80 2.20
C LEU A 292 -36.30 -21.01 0.99
N HIS A 293 -36.25 -22.18 0.36
CA HIS A 293 -37.15 -22.53 -0.71
C HIS A 293 -38.54 -22.78 -0.12
N SER A 294 -39.54 -21.98 -0.48
CA SER A 294 -40.92 -22.27 -0.12
C SER A 294 -41.41 -23.44 -0.95
N HIS A 295 -41.93 -24.48 -0.29
CA HIS A 295 -42.68 -25.56 -0.92
C HIS A 295 -43.85 -25.03 -1.74
#